data_AF-H0A468-F1
#
_entry.id   AF-H0A468-F1
#
_cell.length_a   1.000
_cell.length_b   1.000
_cell.length_c   1.000
_cell.angle_alpha   90.00
_cell.angle_beta   90.00
_cell.angle_gamma   90.00
#
_symmetry.space_group_name_H-M   'P 1'
#
loop_
_entity.id
_entity.type
_entity.pdbx_description
1 polymer ?
#
loop_
_entity_poly.entity_id
_entity_poly.type
_entity_poly.pdbx_seq_one_letter_code
_entity_poly.pdbx_strand_id
1 'polypeptide(L)'
;MAGTTNVTKLAGKATSATTGPAPKAPEQAPEAPATTSETEAVTPHTALENTSVDQLTKTTEGFYKSAEDAVEFGRGNFEAFTKATQAYVTGLQDLSRQAFAVAQGFGEQAVENAKALASVKSLKEAADLQAGFVRTSLEKSVAETTKLNEAAFKLAEQASAPIAARWTLAVEKFTKPAARV
;
A
#
# COMPACT_ATOMS: atom_id res chain seq x y z
N MET A 1 15.92 42.71 11.28
CA MET A 1 14.81 42.63 10.32
C MET A 1 15.34 42.19 8.98
N ALA A 2 15.03 40.96 8.57
CA ALA A 2 15.22 40.35 7.25
C ALA A 2 14.65 38.93 7.38
N GLY A 3 13.79 38.38 6.54
CA GLY A 3 13.02 38.86 5.40
C GLY A 3 11.95 37.80 5.14
N THR A 4 10.72 38.23 4.85
CA THR A 4 9.56 37.38 4.57
C THR A 4 9.43 37.22 3.06
N THR A 5 9.49 35.98 2.53
CA THR A 5 9.07 35.71 1.15
C THR A 5 8.37 34.35 1.02
N ASN A 6 7.05 34.40 1.16
CA ASN A 6 6.02 33.78 0.31
C ASN A 6 6.34 32.49 -0.46
N VAL A 7 5.88 31.36 0.09
CA VAL A 7 5.64 30.11 -0.66
C VAL A 7 4.13 29.96 -0.85
N THR A 8 3.55 30.70 -1.79
CA THR A 8 2.16 30.50 -2.23
C THR A 8 2.08 30.76 -3.72
N LYS A 9 2.48 29.77 -4.51
CA LYS A 9 2.18 29.73 -5.95
C LYS A 9 2.24 28.29 -6.43
N LEU A 10 1.17 27.54 -6.19
CA LEU A 10 0.82 26.31 -6.91
C LEU A 10 -0.66 26.02 -6.66
N ALA A 11 -1.51 26.91 -7.17
CA ALA A 11 -2.92 26.64 -7.37
C ALA A 11 -3.38 27.45 -8.60
N GLY A 12 -3.84 26.74 -9.62
CA GLY A 12 -4.50 27.35 -10.77
C GLY A 12 -3.98 26.89 -12.12
N LYS A 13 -4.56 25.80 -12.65
CA LYS A 13 -5.14 25.83 -14.00
C LYS A 13 -6.09 24.65 -14.20
N ALA A 14 -7.38 24.93 -14.03
CA ALA A 14 -8.46 24.20 -14.69
C ALA A 14 -8.99 25.09 -15.84
N THR A 15 -9.54 24.43 -16.87
CA THR A 15 -10.41 24.97 -17.95
C THR A 15 -9.78 25.21 -19.33
N SER A 16 -10.21 24.39 -20.30
CA SER A 16 -10.76 24.79 -21.62
C SER A 16 -11.21 23.48 -22.32
N ALA A 17 -12.50 23.12 -22.36
CA ALA A 17 -13.55 23.58 -23.28
C ALA A 17 -13.31 23.24 -24.77
N THR A 18 -14.11 22.26 -25.22
CA THR A 18 -14.76 22.01 -26.52
C THR A 18 -14.46 22.92 -27.72
N THR A 19 -14.16 22.31 -28.89
CA THR A 19 -14.78 22.62 -30.21
C THR A 19 -14.39 21.57 -31.26
N GLY A 20 -15.39 20.94 -31.91
CA GLY A 20 -15.21 20.17 -33.15
C GLY A 20 -15.04 21.07 -34.38
N PRO A 21 -14.83 20.46 -35.57
CA PRO A 21 -15.89 20.52 -36.58
C PRO A 21 -16.09 19.19 -37.36
N ALA A 22 -17.32 19.00 -37.86
CA ALA A 22 -17.76 17.91 -38.75
C ALA A 22 -17.68 18.32 -40.25
N PRO A 23 -18.26 17.56 -41.20
CA PRO A 23 -17.61 16.74 -42.23
C PRO A 23 -17.64 17.36 -43.65
N LYS A 24 -16.92 16.76 -44.63
CA LYS A 24 -17.15 17.00 -46.07
C LYS A 24 -16.96 15.73 -46.90
N ALA A 25 -18.03 15.30 -47.57
CA ALA A 25 -18.03 14.56 -48.84
C ALA A 25 -18.40 15.55 -49.97
N PRO A 26 -17.97 15.34 -51.23
CA PRO A 26 -18.79 14.62 -52.22
C PRO A 26 -17.95 13.74 -53.20
N GLU A 27 -18.38 12.51 -53.52
CA GLU A 27 -19.19 12.09 -54.69
C GLU A 27 -18.39 11.85 -55.99
N GLN A 28 -18.30 10.57 -56.41
CA GLN A 28 -18.37 10.14 -57.81
C GLN A 28 -18.51 8.60 -57.93
N ALA A 29 -19.69 8.16 -58.39
CA ALA A 29 -19.91 6.96 -59.20
C ALA A 29 -19.95 7.41 -60.69
N PRO A 30 -20.07 6.56 -61.75
CA PRO A 30 -20.37 5.11 -61.77
C PRO A 30 -19.52 4.30 -62.77
N GLU A 31 -19.63 2.97 -62.76
CA GLU A 31 -19.84 2.15 -63.98
C GLU A 31 -20.04 0.67 -63.59
N ALA A 32 -21.15 0.10 -64.05
CA ALA A 32 -21.42 -1.33 -64.17
C ALA A 32 -21.71 -1.58 -65.67
N PRO A 33 -21.54 -2.79 -66.23
CA PRO A 33 -22.61 -3.79 -66.08
C PRO A 33 -22.19 -5.29 -66.09
N ALA A 34 -23.10 -6.10 -65.49
CA ALA A 34 -23.54 -7.49 -65.79
C ALA A 34 -22.50 -8.58 -66.11
N THR A 35 -22.56 -9.79 -65.51
CA THR A 35 -23.63 -10.78 -65.79
C THR A 35 -23.79 -11.86 -64.69
N THR A 36 -25.07 -12.16 -64.39
CA THR A 36 -25.72 -13.47 -64.08
C THR A 36 -25.28 -14.34 -62.89
N SER A 37 -26.20 -14.37 -61.91
CA SER A 37 -26.89 -15.52 -61.30
C SER A 37 -26.15 -16.83 -61.02
N GLU A 38 -26.06 -17.18 -59.73
CA GLU A 38 -26.72 -18.38 -59.22
C GLU A 38 -27.10 -18.21 -57.74
N THR A 39 -28.33 -18.57 -57.43
CA THR A 39 -28.91 -18.63 -56.09
C THR A 39 -28.52 -19.96 -55.44
N GLU A 40 -27.78 -19.92 -54.34
CA GLU A 40 -27.89 -20.94 -53.30
C GLU A 40 -27.92 -20.25 -51.92
N ALA A 41 -29.13 -20.15 -51.38
CA ALA A 41 -29.35 -19.84 -49.98
C ALA A 41 -29.63 -21.16 -49.26
N VAL A 42 -28.64 -21.77 -48.60
CA VAL A 42 -28.87 -22.73 -47.51
C VAL A 42 -27.74 -22.62 -46.45
N THR A 43 -28.05 -21.81 -45.43
CA THR A 43 -27.62 -21.87 -44.01
C THR A 43 -26.15 -21.67 -43.59
N PRO A 44 -25.80 -20.48 -43.04
CA PRO A 44 -24.79 -20.34 -41.99
C PRO A 44 -25.40 -20.44 -40.57
N HIS A 45 -26.60 -21.02 -40.40
CA HIS A 45 -27.33 -20.88 -39.14
C HIS A 45 -26.76 -21.71 -37.97
N THR A 46 -26.11 -22.85 -38.17
CA THR A 46 -25.63 -23.69 -37.06
C THR A 46 -24.18 -23.41 -36.61
N ALA A 47 -23.31 -22.95 -37.51
CA ALA A 47 -21.92 -22.58 -37.16
C ALA A 47 -21.84 -21.20 -36.50
N LEU A 48 -22.69 -20.26 -36.93
CA LEU A 48 -22.83 -18.96 -36.29
C LEU A 48 -23.52 -19.06 -34.94
N GLU A 49 -24.47 -19.99 -34.76
CA GLU A 49 -25.23 -20.14 -33.52
C GLU A 49 -24.41 -20.80 -32.40
N ASN A 50 -23.62 -21.86 -32.68
CA ASN A 50 -22.70 -22.41 -31.67
C ASN A 50 -21.56 -21.45 -31.32
N THR A 51 -20.99 -20.75 -32.33
CA THR A 51 -19.96 -19.73 -32.08
C THR A 51 -20.53 -18.53 -31.32
N SER A 52 -21.77 -18.11 -31.63
CA SER A 52 -22.42 -16.99 -30.95
C SER A 52 -22.85 -17.35 -29.53
N VAL A 53 -23.31 -18.58 -29.27
CA VAL A 53 -23.63 -19.05 -27.92
C VAL A 53 -22.37 -19.23 -27.08
N ASP A 54 -21.28 -19.79 -27.62
CA ASP A 54 -20.00 -19.89 -26.91
C ASP A 54 -19.37 -18.51 -26.66
N GLN A 55 -19.45 -17.60 -27.63
CA GLN A 55 -18.99 -16.21 -27.49
C GLN A 55 -19.84 -15.45 -26.48
N LEU A 56 -21.16 -15.61 -26.49
CA LEU A 56 -22.07 -15.00 -25.54
C LEU A 56 -21.85 -15.55 -24.13
N THR A 57 -21.64 -16.87 -24.00
CA THR A 57 -21.33 -17.52 -22.73
C THR A 57 -19.98 -17.04 -22.20
N LYS A 58 -18.91 -17.02 -23.01
CA LYS A 58 -17.61 -16.45 -22.62
C LYS A 58 -17.66 -14.97 -22.30
N THR A 59 -18.45 -14.19 -23.04
CA THR A 59 -18.61 -12.74 -22.78
C THR A 59 -19.35 -12.52 -21.47
N THR A 60 -20.37 -13.34 -21.20
CA THR A 60 -21.16 -13.30 -19.97
C THR A 60 -20.33 -13.75 -18.77
N GLU A 61 -19.61 -14.87 -18.87
CA GLU A 61 -18.66 -15.35 -17.86
C GLU A 61 -17.52 -14.35 -17.62
N GLY A 62 -16.96 -13.76 -18.68
CA GLY A 62 -15.94 -12.72 -18.59
C GLY A 62 -16.44 -11.44 -17.92
N PHE A 63 -17.72 -11.09 -18.15
CA PHE A 63 -18.37 -9.97 -17.48
C PHE A 63 -18.60 -10.25 -16.00
N TYR A 64 -19.14 -11.41 -15.64
CA TYR A 64 -19.30 -11.83 -14.24
C TYR A 64 -17.95 -11.88 -13.52
N LYS A 65 -16.93 -12.45 -14.15
CA LYS A 65 -15.58 -12.54 -13.60
C LYS A 65 -14.93 -11.17 -13.44
N SER A 66 -15.13 -10.25 -14.40
CA SER A 66 -14.66 -8.86 -14.26
C SER A 66 -15.40 -8.10 -13.16
N ALA A 67 -16.70 -8.34 -12.99
CA ALA A 67 -17.47 -7.75 -11.90
C ALA A 67 -17.02 -8.29 -10.53
N GLU A 68 -16.77 -9.59 -10.42
CA GLU A 68 -16.21 -10.23 -9.21
C GLU A 68 -14.81 -9.69 -8.89
N ASP A 69 -13.89 -9.63 -9.88
CA ASP A 69 -12.54 -9.08 -9.69
C ASP A 69 -12.59 -7.59 -9.28
N ALA A 70 -13.53 -6.79 -9.81
CA ALA A 70 -13.70 -5.39 -9.43
C ALA A 70 -14.17 -5.22 -7.97
N VAL A 71 -15.14 -6.04 -7.54
CA VAL A 71 -15.61 -6.07 -6.15
C VAL A 71 -14.50 -6.57 -5.21
N GLU A 72 -13.77 -7.61 -5.60
CA GLU A 72 -12.68 -8.17 -4.81
C GLU A 72 -11.49 -7.20 -4.69
N PHE A 73 -11.16 -6.48 -5.76
CA PHE A 73 -10.17 -5.40 -5.75
C PHE A 73 -10.57 -4.27 -4.79
N GLY A 74 -11.82 -3.80 -4.85
CA GLY A 74 -12.33 -2.77 -3.95
C GLY A 74 -12.29 -3.22 -2.49
N ARG A 75 -12.79 -4.43 -2.20
CA ARG A 75 -12.77 -5.03 -0.87
C ARG A 75 -11.35 -5.22 -0.35
N GLY A 76 -10.44 -5.69 -1.21
CA GLY A 76 -9.04 -5.87 -0.89
C GLY A 76 -8.37 -4.56 -0.49
N ASN A 77 -8.55 -3.48 -1.23
CA ASN A 77 -7.94 -2.20 -0.86
C ASN A 77 -8.44 -1.70 0.51
N PHE A 78 -9.74 -1.83 0.79
CA PHE A 78 -10.31 -1.47 2.09
C PHE A 78 -9.78 -2.33 3.24
N GLU A 79 -9.68 -3.64 3.04
CA GLU A 79 -9.11 -4.56 4.02
C GLU A 79 -7.62 -4.28 4.28
N ALA A 80 -6.85 -3.97 3.23
CA ALA A 80 -5.43 -3.62 3.37
C ALA A 80 -5.25 -2.32 4.15
N PHE A 81 -6.07 -1.31 3.90
CA PHE A 81 -6.06 -0.06 4.65
C PHE A 81 -6.44 -0.26 6.13
N THR A 82 -7.46 -1.09 6.39
CA THR A 82 -7.86 -1.45 7.74
C THR A 82 -6.74 -2.16 8.49
N LYS A 83 -6.09 -3.14 7.85
CA LYS A 83 -4.93 -3.85 8.42
C LYS A 83 -3.74 -2.92 8.66
N ALA A 84 -3.44 -2.00 7.75
CA ALA A 84 -2.39 -1.00 7.92
C ALA A 84 -2.70 -0.05 9.09
N THR A 85 -3.96 0.36 9.24
CA THR A 85 -4.42 1.19 10.36
C THR A 85 -4.30 0.44 11.69
N GLN A 86 -4.72 -0.82 11.74
CA GLN A 86 -4.57 -1.67 12.93
C GLN A 86 -3.09 -1.87 13.31
N ALA A 87 -2.24 -2.14 12.32
CA ALA A 87 -0.80 -2.26 12.51
C ALA A 87 -0.18 -0.97 13.05
N TYR A 88 -0.57 0.18 12.52
CA TYR A 88 -0.12 1.48 12.99
C TYR A 88 -0.52 1.73 14.46
N VAL A 89 -1.79 1.51 14.80
CA VAL A 89 -2.29 1.69 16.18
C VAL A 89 -1.59 0.74 17.14
N THR A 90 -1.38 -0.52 16.74
CA THR A 90 -0.68 -1.52 17.57
C THR A 90 0.77 -1.12 17.80
N GLY A 91 1.50 -0.71 16.76
CA GLY A 91 2.87 -0.27 16.91
C GLY A 91 3.00 1.01 17.74
N LEU A 92 2.01 1.91 17.69
CA LEU A 92 1.96 3.08 18.57
C LEU A 92 1.72 2.69 20.04
N GLN A 93 0.85 1.72 20.30
CA GLN A 93 0.65 1.18 21.64
C GLN A 93 1.91 0.51 22.19
N ASP A 94 2.63 -0.24 21.36
CA ASP A 94 3.89 -0.87 21.76
C ASP A 94 4.99 0.16 22.05
N LEU A 95 5.08 1.22 21.25
CA LEU A 95 6.00 2.34 21.51
C LEU A 95 5.66 3.05 22.82
N SER A 96 4.37 3.27 23.09
CA SER A 96 3.89 3.86 24.35
C SER A 96 4.22 2.98 25.56
N ARG A 97 4.05 1.65 25.45
CA ARG A 97 4.45 0.70 26.49
C ARG A 97 5.95 0.72 26.75
N GLN A 98 6.76 0.76 25.69
CA GLN A 98 8.21 0.88 25.83
C GLN A 98 8.61 2.17 26.55
N ALA A 99 8.03 3.30 26.18
CA ALA A 99 8.28 4.58 26.85
C ALA A 99 7.92 4.52 28.35
N PHE A 100 6.80 3.88 28.69
CA PHE A 100 6.38 3.70 30.07
C PHE A 100 7.32 2.78 30.85
N ALA A 101 7.79 1.69 30.23
CA ALA A 101 8.75 0.77 30.83
C ALA A 101 10.10 1.46 31.11
N VAL A 102 10.56 2.35 30.23
CA VAL A 102 11.75 3.18 30.45
C VAL A 102 11.55 4.10 31.66
N ALA A 103 10.42 4.78 31.74
CA ALA A 103 10.08 5.65 32.88
C ALA A 103 10.04 4.90 34.21
N GLN A 104 9.40 3.71 34.24
CA GLN A 104 9.38 2.86 35.43
C GLN A 104 10.80 2.40 35.81
N GLY A 105 11.60 2.01 34.82
CA GLY A 105 12.98 1.58 35.03
C GLY A 105 13.89 2.68 35.61
N PHE A 106 13.61 3.96 35.36
CA PHE A 106 14.31 5.07 36.03
C PHE A 106 13.94 5.18 37.52
N GLY A 107 12.67 4.95 37.87
CA GLY A 107 12.23 4.94 39.26
C GLY A 107 12.89 3.82 40.07
N GLU A 108 12.95 2.61 39.50
CA GLU A 108 13.64 1.47 40.10
C GLU A 108 15.14 1.76 40.29
N GLN A 109 15.82 2.29 39.26
CA GLN A 109 17.22 2.69 39.36
C GLN A 109 17.46 3.77 40.41
N ALA A 110 16.57 4.76 40.55
CA ALA A 110 16.72 5.80 41.56
C ALA A 110 16.67 5.24 42.99
N VAL A 111 15.75 4.30 43.25
CA VAL A 111 15.65 3.63 44.55
C VAL A 111 16.87 2.74 44.79
N GLU A 112 17.31 2.00 43.78
CA GLU A 112 18.48 1.13 43.87
C GLU A 112 19.76 1.95 44.15
N ASN A 113 19.94 3.06 43.44
CA ASN A 113 21.06 3.97 43.63
C ASN A 113 21.05 4.62 45.02
N ALA A 114 19.89 5.04 45.53
CA ALA A 114 19.76 5.58 46.88
C ALA A 114 20.14 4.54 47.94
N LYS A 115 19.68 3.30 47.78
CA LYS A 115 20.03 2.19 48.69
C LYS A 115 21.52 1.87 48.62
N ALA A 116 22.08 1.84 47.43
CA ALA A 116 23.50 1.58 47.21
C ALA A 116 24.36 2.68 47.85
N LEU A 117 24.01 3.97 47.67
CA LEU A 117 24.68 5.11 48.30
C LEU A 117 24.55 5.12 49.83
N ALA A 118 23.42 4.65 50.39
CA ALA A 118 23.26 4.53 51.84
C ALA A 118 24.09 3.39 52.46
N SER A 119 24.52 2.41 51.65
CA SER A 119 25.26 1.24 52.11
C SER A 119 26.79 1.41 52.11
N VAL A 120 27.29 2.47 51.46
CA VAL A 120 28.71 2.71 51.26
C VAL A 120 29.37 3.26 52.53
N LYS A 121 30.50 2.69 52.94
CA LYS A 121 31.20 3.10 54.18
C LYS A 121 32.49 3.86 53.91
N SER A 122 32.92 3.93 52.66
CA SER A 122 34.17 4.58 52.26
C SER A 122 34.06 5.29 50.91
N LEU A 123 34.91 6.31 50.70
CA LEU A 123 35.03 7.05 49.43
C LEU A 123 35.45 6.15 48.25
N LYS A 124 36.26 5.11 48.51
CA LYS A 124 36.67 4.16 47.49
C LYS A 124 35.50 3.33 46.97
N GLU A 125 34.68 2.78 47.88
CA GLU A 125 33.47 2.05 47.48
C GLU A 125 32.48 2.95 46.73
N ALA A 126 32.41 4.24 47.07
CA ALA A 126 31.55 5.20 46.36
C ALA A 126 32.03 5.45 44.93
N ALA A 127 33.35 5.51 44.72
CA ALA A 127 33.93 5.63 43.38
C ALA A 127 33.71 4.36 42.54
N ASP A 128 33.85 3.17 43.14
CA ASP A 128 33.55 1.90 42.48
C ASP A 128 32.05 1.80 42.11
N LEU A 129 31.16 2.31 42.99
CA LEU A 129 29.71 2.38 42.74
C LEU A 129 29.37 3.31 41.58
N GLN A 130 29.98 4.50 41.53
CA GLN A 130 29.80 5.45 40.42
C GLN A 130 30.28 4.86 39.09
N ALA A 131 31.42 4.16 39.07
CA ALA A 131 31.91 3.47 37.88
C ALA A 131 30.93 2.38 37.40
N GLY A 132 30.35 1.62 38.34
CA GLY A 132 29.28 0.66 38.07
C GLY A 132 28.04 1.34 37.46
N PHE A 133 27.57 2.43 38.05
CA PHE A 133 26.41 3.18 37.53
C PHE A 133 26.62 3.70 36.12
N VAL A 134 27.79 4.26 35.80
CA VAL A 134 28.10 4.73 34.45
C VAL A 134 28.06 3.57 33.46
N ARG A 135 28.64 2.42 33.83
CA ARG A 135 28.65 1.24 32.97
C ARG A 135 27.24 0.70 32.72
N THR A 136 26.46 0.50 33.78
CA THR A 136 25.07 0.05 33.68
C THR A 136 24.19 1.05 32.92
N SER A 137 24.40 2.36 33.10
CA SER A 137 23.67 3.39 32.36
C SER A 137 23.99 3.38 30.88
N LEU A 138 25.24 3.10 30.51
CA LEU A 138 25.66 2.96 29.12
C LEU A 138 25.06 1.70 28.48
N GLU A 139 25.15 0.55 29.15
CA GLU A 139 24.56 -0.71 28.70
C GLU A 139 23.04 -0.57 28.50
N LYS A 140 22.35 0.07 29.46
CA LYS A 140 20.91 0.34 29.38
C LYS A 140 20.56 1.31 28.25
N SER A 141 21.30 2.40 28.09
CA SER A 141 21.10 3.35 26.97
C SER A 141 21.25 2.70 25.60
N VAL A 142 22.26 1.85 25.42
CA VAL A 142 22.47 1.12 24.17
C VAL A 142 21.32 0.15 23.93
N ALA A 143 20.90 -0.61 24.95
CA ALA A 143 19.79 -1.55 24.83
C ALA A 143 18.45 -0.85 24.52
N GLU A 144 18.17 0.28 25.15
CA GLU A 144 16.95 1.07 24.90
C GLU A 144 16.95 1.70 23.51
N THR A 145 18.10 2.24 23.06
CA THR A 145 18.25 2.80 21.71
C THR A 145 18.03 1.72 20.64
N THR A 146 18.60 0.53 20.83
CA THR A 146 18.39 -0.61 19.92
C THR A 146 16.92 -1.01 19.89
N LYS A 147 16.26 -1.16 21.06
CA LYS A 147 14.84 -1.48 21.13
C LYS A 147 13.96 -0.44 20.45
N LEU A 148 14.27 0.85 20.60
CA LEU A 148 13.50 1.94 19.99
C LEU A 148 13.64 1.91 18.48
N ASN A 149 14.86 1.68 17.97
CA ASN A 149 15.11 1.52 16.54
C ASN A 149 14.37 0.29 15.98
N GLU A 150 14.45 -0.86 16.64
CA GLU A 150 13.72 -2.08 16.24
C GLU A 150 12.21 -1.87 16.24
N ALA A 151 11.65 -1.20 17.25
CA ALA A 151 10.23 -0.88 17.32
C ALA A 151 9.81 0.07 16.18
N ALA A 152 10.63 1.07 15.86
CA ALA A 152 10.38 1.98 14.75
C ALA A 152 10.43 1.27 13.38
N PHE A 153 11.44 0.42 13.16
CA PHE A 153 11.53 -0.39 11.94
C PHE A 153 10.34 -1.34 11.81
N LYS A 154 9.96 -2.01 12.89
CA LYS A 154 8.83 -2.94 12.91
C LYS A 154 7.51 -2.23 12.64
N LEU A 155 7.29 -1.05 13.21
CA LEU A 155 6.11 -0.23 12.91
C LEU A 155 6.04 0.11 11.42
N ALA A 156 7.15 0.55 10.82
CA ALA A 156 7.21 0.87 9.39
C ALA A 156 6.93 -0.36 8.51
N GLU A 157 7.51 -1.51 8.85
CA GLU A 157 7.29 -2.76 8.12
C GLU A 157 5.85 -3.27 8.26
N GLN A 158 5.30 -3.27 9.47
CA GLN A 158 3.92 -3.70 9.72
C GLN A 158 2.89 -2.78 9.07
N ALA A 159 3.14 -1.46 9.03
CA ALA A 159 2.26 -0.49 8.39
C ALA A 159 2.30 -0.57 6.84
N SER A 160 3.46 -0.91 6.27
CA SER A 160 3.64 -0.98 4.80
C SER A 160 3.33 -2.35 4.20
N ALA A 161 3.48 -3.43 4.96
CA ALA A 161 3.28 -4.81 4.49
C ALA A 161 1.89 -5.06 3.85
N PRO A 162 0.75 -4.56 4.36
CA PRO A 162 -0.55 -4.78 3.74
C PRO A 162 -0.66 -4.18 2.34
N ILE A 163 0.00 -3.04 2.11
CA ILE A 163 0.03 -2.36 0.81
C ILE A 163 0.98 -3.11 -0.14
N ALA A 164 2.16 -3.52 0.34
CA ALA A 164 3.09 -4.33 -0.44
C ALA A 164 2.46 -5.66 -0.89
N ALA A 165 1.66 -6.32 -0.03
CA ALA A 165 0.94 -7.53 -0.38
C ALA A 165 -0.11 -7.30 -1.49
N ARG A 166 -0.79 -6.14 -1.50
CA ARG A 166 -1.72 -5.77 -2.59
C ARG A 166 -0.98 -5.57 -3.92
N TRP A 167 0.22 -4.96 -3.87
CA TRP A 167 1.07 -4.81 -5.05
C TRP A 167 1.49 -6.17 -5.63
N THR A 168 1.97 -7.09 -4.79
CA THR A 168 2.35 -8.44 -5.21
C THR A 168 1.17 -9.20 -5.80
N LEU A 169 -0.01 -9.15 -5.17
CA LEU A 169 -1.23 -9.78 -5.69
C LEU A 169 -1.66 -9.22 -7.05
N ALA A 170 -1.51 -7.90 -7.26
CA ALA A 170 -1.77 -7.28 -8.55
C ALA A 170 -0.78 -7.79 -9.62
N VAL A 171 0.52 -7.83 -9.30
CA VAL A 171 1.55 -8.36 -10.22
C VAL A 171 1.28 -9.83 -10.55
N GLU A 172 0.91 -10.66 -9.58
CA GLU A 172 0.57 -12.08 -9.80
C GLU A 172 -0.67 -12.27 -10.68
N LYS A 173 -1.69 -11.40 -10.54
CA LYS A 173 -2.89 -11.42 -11.39
C LYS A 173 -2.59 -11.00 -12.83
N PHE A 174 -1.64 -10.08 -13.04
CA PHE A 174 -1.20 -9.65 -14.37
C PHE A 174 -0.19 -10.60 -15.04
N THR A 175 0.64 -11.29 -14.25
CA THR A 175 1.71 -12.18 -14.76
C THR A 175 1.30 -13.65 -14.84
N LYS A 176 0.20 -14.07 -14.17
CA LYS A 176 -0.41 -15.36 -14.48
C LYS A 176 -0.84 -15.33 -15.94
N PRO A 177 -0.27 -16.18 -16.82
CA PRO A 177 -0.71 -16.23 -18.19
C PRO A 177 -2.20 -16.52 -18.15
N ALA A 178 -2.99 -15.61 -18.71
CA ALA A 178 -4.35 -15.94 -19.11
C ALA A 178 -4.24 -17.27 -19.84
N ALA A 179 -4.78 -18.33 -19.21
CA ALA A 179 -4.67 -19.68 -19.72
C ALA A 179 -5.05 -19.62 -21.19
N ARG A 180 -4.12 -20.07 -22.05
CA ARG A 180 -4.25 -20.13 -23.51
C ARG A 180 -5.71 -20.38 -23.89
N VAL A 181 -6.31 -19.42 -24.58
CA VAL A 181 -7.46 -19.63 -25.46
C VAL A 181 -6.99 -19.32 -26.86
#